data_AF-A0A2M7MMH4-F1
#
_entry.id   AF-A0A2M7MMH4-F1
#
_cell.length_a   1.000
_cell.length_b   1.000
_cell.length_c   1.000
_cell.angle_alpha   90.00
_cell.angle_beta   90.00
_cell.angle_gamma   90.00
#
_symmetry.space_group_name_H-M   'P 1'
#
loop_
_entity.id
_entity.type
_entity.pdbx_description
1 polymer ?
#
loop_
_entity_poly.entity_id
_entity_poly.type
_entity_poly.pdbx_seq_one_letter_code
_entity_poly.pdbx_strand_id
1 'polypeptide(L)'
;MNMKTTWLVALIFILLFAQKTFSAQNFGLNLILAVPQNEFSKNVRNSGIGLGGEGIYYFENGNTPFGFGLDLGYIAYGGENLDVPLSGVTVKLSRLNQLINFHVLFQLTTNGNQ
;
A
#
# COMPACT_ATOMS: atom_id res chain seq x y z
N MET A 1 34.51 10.38 3.91
CA MET A 1 33.27 9.78 4.47
C MET A 1 32.89 8.60 3.61
N ASN A 2 32.62 7.42 4.17
CA ASN A 2 32.29 6.23 3.37
C ASN A 2 30.95 6.42 2.64
N MET A 3 30.78 5.82 1.46
CA MET A 3 29.58 5.98 0.63
C MET A 3 28.29 5.66 1.43
N LYS A 4 28.31 4.59 2.22
CA LYS A 4 27.20 4.19 3.12
C LYS A 4 26.87 5.26 4.16
N THR A 5 27.89 5.91 4.72
CA THR A 5 27.72 7.01 5.68
C THR A 5 27.10 8.24 5.02
N THR A 6 27.41 8.49 3.75
CA THR A 6 26.84 9.60 2.98
C THR A 6 25.35 9.40 2.69
N TRP A 7 24.96 8.17 2.33
CA TRP A 7 23.54 7.82 2.16
C TRP A 7 22.74 7.93 3.47
N LEU A 8 23.31 7.50 4.59
CA LEU A 8 22.68 7.62 5.91
C LEU A 8 22.48 9.09 6.31
N VAL A 9 23.49 9.94 6.11
CA VAL A 9 23.39 11.37 6.42
C VAL A 9 22.36 12.06 5.52
N ALA A 10 22.31 11.72 4.23
CA ALA A 10 21.30 12.25 3.32
C ALA A 10 19.87 11.84 3.73
N LEU A 11 19.67 10.58 4.14
CA LEU A 11 18.37 10.08 4.63
C LEU A 11 17.93 10.83 5.89
N ILE A 12 18.83 11.02 6.85
CA ILE A 12 18.56 11.78 8.08
C ILE A 12 18.21 13.23 7.75
N PHE A 13 18.92 13.85 6.81
CA PHE A 13 18.63 15.23 6.38
C PHE A 13 17.24 15.34 5.74
N ILE A 14 16.84 14.40 4.88
CA ILE A 14 15.49 14.36 4.29
C ILE A 14 14.41 14.24 5.38
N LEU A 15 14.62 13.36 6.38
CA LEU A 15 13.68 13.17 7.49
C LEU A 15 13.52 14.42 8.37
N LEU A 16 14.60 15.19 8.57
CA LEU A 16 14.57 16.42 9.36
C LEU A 16 13.85 17.57 8.66
N PHE A 17 13.92 17.65 7.32
CA PHE A 17 13.22 18.67 6.55
C PHE A 17 11.73 18.36 6.31
N ALA A 18 11.31 17.10 6.44
CA ALA A 18 9.91 16.69 6.29
C ALA A 18 8.97 17.20 7.41
N GLN A 19 9.52 17.74 8.51
CA GLN A 19 8.76 18.00 9.74
C GLN A 19 7.91 19.30 9.73
N LYS A 20 7.99 20.16 8.70
CA LYS A 20 7.50 21.55 8.78
C LYS A 20 6.19 21.90 8.04
N THR A 21 5.49 20.96 7.42
CA THR A 21 4.35 21.32 6.52
C THR A 21 3.08 20.47 6.68
N PHE A 22 2.94 19.71 7.77
CA PHE A 22 1.78 18.83 7.97
C PHE A 22 0.90 19.35 9.12
N SER A 23 0.21 20.47 8.90
CA SER A 23 -0.96 20.81 9.71
C SER A 23 -2.14 20.03 9.12
N ALA A 24 -2.88 19.30 9.97
CA ALA A 24 -4.09 18.55 9.63
C ALA A 24 -4.00 17.53 8.46
N GLN A 25 -3.05 16.57 8.51
CA GLN A 25 -3.12 15.39 7.64
C GLN A 25 -3.06 14.12 8.47
N ASN A 26 -4.01 13.20 8.22
CA ASN A 26 -3.98 11.88 8.82
C ASN A 26 -3.13 10.97 7.95
N PHE A 27 -2.20 10.24 8.55
CA PHE A 27 -1.47 9.18 7.88
C PHE A 27 -1.57 7.90 8.70
N GLY A 28 -1.84 6.79 8.04
CA GLY A 28 -1.99 5.48 8.65
C GLY A 28 -1.18 4.43 7.89
N LEU A 29 -0.73 3.41 8.63
CA LEU A 29 -0.23 2.17 8.05
C LEU A 29 -1.16 1.04 8.48
N ASN A 30 -1.44 0.13 7.56
CA ASN A 30 -2.36 -0.98 7.80
C ASN A 30 -1.74 -2.33 7.39
N LEU A 31 -2.16 -3.37 8.10
CA LEU A 31 -1.88 -4.76 7.73
C LEU A 31 -3.10 -5.29 6.97
N ILE A 32 -2.87 -5.93 5.83
CA ILE A 32 -3.94 -6.40 4.95
C ILE A 32 -3.94 -7.92 4.95
N LEU A 33 -5.11 -8.51 5.25
CA LEU A 33 -5.40 -9.92 4.99
C LEU A 33 -6.39 -9.99 3.84
N ALA A 34 -6.05 -10.72 2.79
CA ALA A 34 -6.84 -10.75 1.56
C ALA A 34 -7.20 -12.18 1.17
N VAL A 35 -8.47 -12.41 0.88
CA VAL A 35 -8.97 -13.69 0.38
C VAL A 35 -9.36 -13.51 -1.09
N PRO A 36 -8.77 -14.27 -2.03
CA PRO A 36 -9.15 -14.20 -3.45
C PRO A 36 -10.63 -14.46 -3.65
N GLN A 37 -11.28 -13.71 -4.55
CA GLN A 37 -12.69 -13.90 -4.90
C GLN A 37 -12.94 -13.89 -6.41
N ASN A 38 -14.10 -14.40 -6.84
CA ASN A 38 -14.59 -14.39 -8.22
C ASN A 38 -13.57 -14.95 -9.23
N GLU A 39 -13.37 -14.28 -10.36
CA GLU A 39 -12.42 -14.71 -11.40
C GLU A 39 -10.97 -14.74 -10.91
N PHE A 40 -10.62 -13.95 -9.89
CA PHE A 40 -9.28 -13.95 -9.31
C PHE A 40 -9.01 -15.23 -8.52
N SER A 41 -10.01 -15.76 -7.79
CA SER A 41 -9.85 -17.02 -7.03
C SER A 41 -9.70 -18.26 -7.92
N LYS A 42 -10.04 -18.17 -9.21
CA LYS A 42 -9.79 -19.26 -10.17
C LYS A 42 -8.31 -19.45 -10.48
N ASN A 43 -7.52 -18.37 -10.38
CA ASN A 43 -6.10 -18.36 -10.72
C ASN A 43 -5.19 -18.23 -9.48
N VAL A 44 -5.76 -17.82 -8.34
CA VAL A 44 -5.03 -17.61 -7.09
C VAL A 44 -5.79 -18.33 -5.97
N ARG A 45 -5.22 -19.43 -5.47
CA ARG A 45 -5.87 -20.27 -4.44
C ARG A 45 -5.50 -19.88 -3.01
N ASN A 46 -4.37 -19.21 -2.84
CA ASN A 46 -3.83 -18.88 -1.52
C ASN A 46 -4.42 -17.55 -1.03
N SER A 47 -4.63 -17.44 0.28
CA SER A 47 -4.88 -16.13 0.90
C SER A 47 -3.60 -15.30 0.91
N GLY A 48 -3.76 -13.99 0.79
CA GLY A 48 -2.66 -13.03 0.73
C GLY A 48 -2.47 -12.27 2.04
N ILE A 49 -1.24 -11.86 2.27
CA ILE A 49 -0.85 -10.90 3.30
C ILE A 49 -0.27 -9.67 2.63
N GLY A 50 -0.58 -8.49 3.16
CA GLY A 50 -0.15 -7.24 2.58
C GLY A 50 0.11 -6.16 3.61
N LEU A 51 0.70 -5.08 3.12
CA LEU A 51 0.94 -3.86 3.85
C LEU A 51 0.35 -2.72 3.02
N GLY A 52 -0.30 -1.79 3.70
CA GLY A 52 -0.82 -0.60 3.07
C GLY A 52 -0.56 0.64 3.91
N GLY A 53 -0.84 1.76 3.27
CA GLY A 53 -0.81 3.06 3.90
C GLY A 53 -1.86 3.97 3.31
N GLU A 54 -2.40 4.81 4.18
CA GLU A 54 -3.45 5.76 3.85
C GLU A 54 -3.03 7.16 4.28
N GLY A 55 -3.39 8.15 3.49
CA GLY A 55 -3.14 9.55 3.78
C GLY A 55 -4.36 10.38 3.44
N ILE A 56 -4.82 11.22 4.36
CA ILE A 56 -5.97 12.12 4.18
C ILE A 56 -5.54 13.55 4.46
N TYR A 57 -5.77 14.41 3.49
CA TYR A 57 -5.57 15.85 3.57
C TYR A 57 -6.89 16.54 3.93
N TYR A 58 -6.84 17.42 4.92
CA TYR A 58 -7.95 18.30 5.29
C TYR A 58 -7.65 19.73 4.85
N PHE A 59 -8.64 20.42 4.32
CA PHE A 59 -8.49 21.82 3.95
C PHE A 59 -8.38 22.69 5.22
N GLU A 60 -7.27 23.40 5.37
CA GLU A 60 -7.00 24.24 6.55
C GLU A 60 -7.83 25.54 6.57
N ASN A 61 -8.39 25.96 5.43
CA ASN A 61 -9.00 27.29 5.24
C ASN A 61 -10.44 27.45 5.77
N GLY A 62 -10.75 26.83 6.91
CA GLY A 62 -11.93 27.14 7.71
C GLY A 62 -12.90 25.97 7.84
N ASN A 63 -12.92 25.37 9.03
CA ASN A 63 -13.98 24.50 9.56
C ASN A 63 -14.58 23.44 8.61
N THR A 64 -13.87 23.03 7.56
CA THR A 64 -14.39 22.08 6.57
C THR A 64 -14.41 20.70 7.20
N PRO A 65 -15.60 20.10 7.38
CA PRO A 65 -15.73 18.81 8.05
C PRO A 65 -15.45 17.64 7.08
N PHE A 66 -14.63 17.85 6.06
CA PHE A 66 -14.35 16.85 5.03
C PHE A 66 -12.89 16.88 4.60
N GLY A 67 -12.35 15.70 4.27
CA GLY A 67 -10.99 15.49 3.79
C GLY A 67 -10.96 14.53 2.61
N PHE A 68 -9.93 14.67 1.78
CA PHE A 68 -9.67 13.80 0.64
C PHE A 68 -8.34 13.11 0.82
N GLY A 69 -8.26 11.85 0.40
CA GLY A 69 -7.07 11.06 0.61
C GLY A 69 -6.88 9.96 -0.41
N LEU A 70 -5.80 9.23 -0.22
CA LEU A 70 -5.43 8.05 -0.99
C LEU A 70 -5.12 6.92 -0.04
N ASP A 71 -5.53 5.70 -0.41
CA ASP A 71 -5.11 4.45 0.20
C ASP A 71 -4.35 3.64 -0.86
N LEU A 72 -3.20 3.12 -0.46
CA LEU A 72 -2.33 2.30 -1.29
C LEU A 72 -1.94 1.04 -0.53
N GLY A 73 -2.14 -0.12 -1.14
CA GLY A 73 -1.81 -1.41 -0.55
C GLY A 73 -1.01 -2.29 -1.50
N TYR A 74 -0.10 -3.09 -0.96
CA TYR A 74 0.55 -4.17 -1.69
C TYR A 74 0.28 -5.50 -0.98
N ILE A 75 -0.18 -6.48 -1.74
CA ILE A 75 -0.61 -7.78 -1.23
C ILE A 75 0.12 -8.88 -1.99
N ALA A 76 0.75 -9.78 -1.25
CA ALA A 76 1.39 -10.97 -1.79
C ALA A 76 0.56 -12.21 -1.46
N TYR A 77 0.15 -12.96 -2.48
CA TYR A 77 -0.58 -14.23 -2.36
C TYR A 77 0.35 -15.45 -2.46
N GLY A 78 1.66 -15.21 -2.59
CA GLY A 78 2.68 -16.25 -2.73
C GLY A 78 2.81 -16.80 -4.15
N GLY A 79 3.52 -17.93 -4.26
CA GLY A 79 3.81 -18.58 -5.52
C GLY A 79 3.10 -19.91 -5.68
N GLU A 80 2.65 -20.21 -6.89
CA GLU A 80 2.11 -21.51 -7.27
C GLU A 80 2.93 -22.09 -8.43
N ASN A 81 3.24 -23.38 -8.32
CA ASN A 81 3.89 -24.12 -9.39
C ASN A 81 2.84 -25.01 -10.05
N LEU A 82 2.64 -24.81 -11.35
CA LEU A 82 1.69 -25.56 -12.15
C LEU A 82 2.42 -26.28 -13.27
N ASP A 83 2.23 -27.59 -13.36
CA ASP A 83 2.72 -28.37 -14.48
C ASP A 83 1.69 -28.32 -15.61
N VAL A 84 2.09 -27.75 -16.76
CA VAL A 84 1.22 -27.57 -17.92
C VAL A 84 1.75 -28.43 -19.07
N PRO A 85 0.94 -29.33 -19.65
CA PRO A 85 1.32 -30.07 -20.84
C PRO A 85 1.29 -29.15 -22.06
N LEU A 86 2.41 -29.05 -22.76
CA LEU A 86 2.57 -28.32 -24.03
C LEU A 86 3.09 -29.29 -25.09
N SER A 87 2.23 -29.68 -26.04
CA SER A 87 2.55 -30.47 -27.23
C SER A 87 3.58 -31.60 -27.00
N GLY A 88 3.31 -32.47 -26.03
CA GLY A 88 4.15 -33.65 -25.72
C GLY A 88 5.27 -33.42 -24.69
N VAL A 89 5.43 -32.21 -24.16
CA VAL A 89 6.38 -31.88 -23.09
C VAL A 89 5.65 -31.27 -21.91
N THR A 90 5.94 -31.72 -20.69
CA THR A 90 5.42 -31.08 -19.47
C THR A 90 6.33 -29.93 -19.08
N VAL A 91 5.79 -28.72 -19.08
CA VAL A 91 6.52 -27.51 -18.66
C VAL A 91 6.03 -27.09 -17.29
N LYS A 92 6.98 -26.85 -16.38
CA LYS A 92 6.69 -26.33 -15.05
C LYS A 92 6.61 -24.81 -15.09
N LEU A 93 5.41 -24.27 -14.89
CA LEU A 93 5.19 -22.84 -14.72
C LEU A 93 5.28 -22.49 -13.25
N SER A 94 6.07 -21.48 -12.91
CA SER A 94 6.05 -20.85 -11.59
C SER A 94 5.44 -19.47 -11.71
N ARG A 95 4.39 -19.18 -10.94
CA ARG A 95 3.71 -17.88 -10.94
C ARG A 95 3.77 -17.28 -9.54
N LEU A 96 4.11 -16.01 -9.46
CA LEU A 96 3.98 -15.20 -8.25
C LEU A 96 2.75 -14.32 -8.40
N ASN A 97 1.84 -14.39 -7.43
CA ASN A 97 0.60 -13.64 -7.45
C ASN A 97 0.70 -12.46 -6.48
N GLN A 98 0.64 -11.25 -7.02
CA GLN A 98 0.78 -9.99 -6.29
C GLN A 98 -0.30 -9.03 -6.76
N LEU A 99 -0.83 -8.22 -5.85
CA LEU A 99 -1.85 -7.23 -6.15
C LEU A 99 -1.48 -5.91 -5.50
N ILE A 100 -1.56 -4.83 -6.29
CA ILE A 100 -1.51 -3.46 -5.80
C ILE A 100 -2.94 -2.96 -5.73
N ASN A 101 -3.31 -2.43 -4.56
CA ASN A 101 -4.59 -1.82 -4.32
C ASN A 101 -4.45 -0.30 -4.24
N PHE A 102 -5.41 0.41 -4.80
CA PHE A 102 -5.47 1.86 -4.76
C PHE A 102 -6.93 2.31 -4.61
N HIS A 103 -7.17 3.15 -3.62
CA HIS A 103 -8.47 3.79 -3.45
C HIS A 103 -8.31 5.29 -3.24
N VAL A 104 -9.32 6.03 -3.67
CA VAL A 104 -9.52 7.43 -3.27
C VAL A 104 -10.39 7.44 -2.03
N LEU A 105 -9.96 8.19 -1.02
CA LEU A 105 -10.65 8.32 0.25
C LEU A 105 -11.40 9.66 0.31
N PHE A 106 -12.60 9.61 0.85
CA PHE A 106 -13.36 10.78 1.28
C PHE A 106 -13.80 10.54 2.72
N GLN A 107 -13.39 11.42 3.63
CA GLN A 107 -13.71 11.30 5.05
C GLN A 107 -14.46 12.53 5.52
N LEU A 108 -15.55 12.33 6.27
CA LEU A 108 -16.20 13.38 7.04
C LEU A 108 -15.65 13.35 8.47
N THR A 109 -15.22 14.49 8.98
CA THR A 109 -14.78 14.65 10.37
C THR A 109 -15.50 15.82 11.01
N THR A 110 -15.99 15.65 12.23
CA THR A 110 -16.54 16.76 13.00
C THR A 110 -15.37 17.44 13.71
N ASN A 111 -14.98 18.64 13.29
CA ASN A 111 -14.23 19.54 14.17
C ASN A 111 -15.18 20.02 15.28
N GLY A 112 -15.45 19.15 16.25
CA GLY A 112 -15.94 19.52 17.56
C GLY A 112 -14.74 19.84 18.42
N ASN A 113 -14.49 21.13 18.62
CA ASN A 113 -13.53 21.76 19.55
C ASN A 113 -12.82 20.80 20.52
N GLN A 114 -11.50 20.72 20.42
CA GLN A 114 -10.64 20.54 21.60
C GLN A 114 -10.20 21.91 22.10
#